data_AF-A0A7W4V6R7-F1
#
_entry.id   AF-A0A7W4V6R7-F1
#
_cell.length_a   1.000
_cell.length_b   1.000
_cell.length_c   1.000
_cell.angle_alpha   90.00
_cell.angle_beta   90.00
_cell.angle_gamma   90.00
#
_symmetry.space_group_name_H-M   'P 1'
#
loop_
_entity.id
_entity.type
_entity.pdbx_description
1 polymer ?
#
loop_
_entity_poly.entity_id
_entity_poly.type
_entity_poly.pdbx_seq_one_letter_code
_entity_poly.pdbx_strand_id
1 'polypeptide(L)'
;MPKIYVKKAFTLQHEGEKHEFAVGNHDVPAAIAAHWFVKAHTGEEPATGNEAEQSELAEQRAALESAAQFLEGRAEQLQQLQDQLAQRQQAIAEREQAADQRDAELAKREAAVIEREQAAEKAAADAAKAAKSSK
;
A
#
# COMPACT_ATOMS: atom_id res chain seq x y z
N MET A 1 -7.11 -23.67 -54.60
CA MET A 1 -7.52 -22.25 -54.61
C MET A 1 -6.66 -21.54 -53.58
N PRO A 2 -5.95 -20.45 -53.90
CA PRO A 2 -5.17 -19.71 -52.92
C PRO A 2 -6.06 -19.07 -51.83
N LYS A 3 -5.61 -19.18 -50.58
CA LYS A 3 -6.18 -18.52 -49.42
C LYS A 3 -5.58 -17.12 -49.30
N ILE A 4 -6.43 -16.09 -49.22
CA ILE A 4 -6.03 -14.70 -48.98
C ILE A 4 -6.68 -14.19 -47.69
N TYR A 5 -5.96 -13.36 -46.93
CA TYR A 5 -6.55 -12.62 -45.83
C TYR A 5 -6.76 -11.16 -46.22
N VAL A 6 -8.01 -10.71 -46.23
CA VAL A 6 -8.41 -9.36 -46.60
C VAL A 6 -8.38 -8.47 -45.36
N LYS A 7 -7.51 -7.46 -45.36
CA LYS A 7 -7.33 -6.52 -44.24
C LYS A 7 -8.45 -5.48 -44.14
N LYS A 8 -9.04 -5.10 -45.27
CA LYS A 8 -10.11 -4.11 -45.38
C LYS A 8 -11.10 -4.57 -46.44
N ALA A 9 -12.40 -4.55 -46.14
CA ALA A 9 -13.42 -4.98 -47.09
C ALA A 9 -13.38 -4.14 -48.38
N PHE A 10 -13.55 -4.79 -49.53
CA PHE A 10 -13.53 -4.15 -50.84
C PHE A 10 -14.37 -4.94 -51.86
N THR A 11 -14.59 -4.33 -53.02
CA THR A 11 -15.22 -4.99 -54.16
C THR A 11 -14.28 -4.94 -55.36
N LEU A 12 -14.14 -6.07 -56.06
CA LEU A 12 -13.40 -6.19 -57.31
C LEU A 12 -14.38 -6.44 -58.46
N GLN A 13 -14.21 -5.74 -59.59
CA GLN A 13 -14.85 -6.13 -60.84
C GLN A 13 -13.82 -6.83 -61.73
N HIS A 14 -14.08 -8.08 -62.12
CA HIS A 14 -13.18 -8.90 -62.93
C HIS A 14 -13.99 -9.69 -63.96
N GLU A 15 -13.57 -9.67 -65.23
CA GLU A 15 -14.26 -10.37 -66.34
C GLU A 15 -15.77 -10.04 -66.48
N GLY A 16 -16.20 -8.84 -66.04
CA GLY A 16 -17.60 -8.41 -66.07
C GLY A 16 -18.42 -8.81 -64.84
N GLU A 17 -17.86 -9.61 -63.94
CA GLU A 17 -18.48 -10.01 -62.68
C GLU A 17 -17.99 -9.16 -61.49
N LYS A 18 -18.86 -8.99 -60.49
CA LYS A 18 -18.57 -8.23 -59.27
C LYS A 18 -18.31 -9.22 -58.12
N HIS A 19 -17.09 -9.21 -57.59
CA HIS A 19 -16.68 -9.99 -56.42
C HIS A 19 -16.61 -9.09 -55.19
N GLU A 20 -17.33 -9.46 -54.14
CA GLU A 20 -17.30 -8.75 -52.85
C GLU A 20 -16.43 -9.50 -51.84
N PHE A 21 -15.52 -8.77 -51.20
CA PHE A 21 -14.55 -9.30 -50.23
C PHE A 21 -14.77 -8.63 -48.88
N ALA A 22 -15.27 -9.39 -47.91
CA ALA A 22 -15.31 -8.97 -46.51
C ALA A 22 -13.91 -9.05 -45.86
N VAL A 23 -13.72 -8.41 -44.70
CA VAL A 23 -12.50 -8.62 -43.90
C VAL A 23 -12.45 -10.08 -43.44
N GLY A 24 -11.28 -10.72 -43.55
CA GLY A 24 -11.10 -12.11 -43.15
C GLY A 24 -10.49 -13.01 -44.24
N ASN A 25 -10.55 -14.31 -44.01
CA ASN A 25 -10.01 -15.33 -44.90
C ASN A 25 -10.98 -15.66 -46.04
N HIS A 26 -10.46 -15.69 -47.27
CA HIS A 26 -11.21 -16.08 -48.46
C HIS A 26 -10.41 -17.06 -49.32
N ASP A 27 -11.09 -18.09 -49.83
CA ASP A 27 -10.55 -18.96 -50.88
C ASP A 27 -10.97 -18.43 -52.24
N VAL A 28 -9.98 -17.96 -53.02
CA VAL A 28 -10.23 -17.32 -54.32
C VAL A 28 -9.51 -18.05 -55.44
N PRO A 29 -10.00 -17.95 -56.69
CA PRO A 29 -9.24 -18.37 -57.86
C PRO A 29 -7.87 -17.70 -57.97
N ALA A 30 -6.90 -18.39 -58.58
CA ALA A 30 -5.53 -17.89 -58.72
C ALA A 30 -5.44 -16.56 -59.50
N ALA A 31 -6.31 -16.36 -60.50
CA ALA A 31 -6.40 -15.10 -61.24
C ALA A 31 -6.77 -13.91 -60.34
N ILE A 32 -7.70 -14.13 -59.41
CA ILE A 32 -8.17 -13.11 -58.45
C ILE A 32 -7.10 -12.85 -57.39
N ALA A 33 -6.47 -13.88 -56.82
CA ALA A 33 -5.36 -13.71 -55.88
C ALA A 33 -4.15 -12.98 -56.50
N ALA A 34 -3.90 -13.17 -57.80
CA ALA A 34 -2.83 -12.50 -58.52
C ALA A 34 -3.14 -11.02 -58.83
N HIS A 35 -4.42 -10.63 -58.77
CA HIS A 35 -4.88 -9.28 -59.12
C HIS A 35 -4.27 -8.23 -58.20
N TRP A 36 -3.72 -7.15 -58.78
CA TRP A 36 -3.01 -6.10 -58.05
C TRP A 36 -3.87 -5.46 -56.94
N PHE A 37 -5.17 -5.25 -57.21
CA PHE A 37 -6.11 -4.67 -56.26
C PHE A 37 -6.36 -5.59 -55.07
N VAL A 38 -6.44 -6.91 -55.30
CA VAL A 38 -6.58 -7.91 -54.23
C VAL A 38 -5.32 -7.90 -53.38
N LYS A 39 -4.13 -7.96 -53.99
CA LYS A 39 -2.85 -7.90 -53.26
C LYS A 39 -2.73 -6.65 -52.37
N ALA A 40 -3.15 -5.49 -52.87
CA ALA A 40 -3.12 -4.23 -52.10
C ALA A 40 -4.03 -4.24 -50.85
N HIS A 41 -5.09 -5.06 -50.86
CA HIS A 41 -6.06 -5.15 -49.77
C HIS A 41 -5.89 -6.41 -48.92
N THR A 42 -4.94 -7.27 -49.27
CA THR A 42 -4.60 -8.48 -48.51
C THR A 42 -3.33 -8.31 -47.70
N GLY A 43 -3.12 -9.18 -46.71
CA GLY A 43 -1.79 -9.41 -46.17
C GLY A 43 -1.81 -10.48 -45.11
N GLU A 44 -0.95 -10.36 -44.10
CA GLU A 44 -0.83 -11.38 -43.06
C GLU A 44 -2.13 -11.48 -42.25
N GLU A 45 -2.59 -12.72 -42.08
CA GLU A 45 -3.69 -13.06 -41.19
C GLU A 45 -3.28 -12.61 -39.77
N PRO A 46 -4.03 -11.72 -39.10
CA PRO A 46 -3.71 -11.35 -37.74
C PRO A 46 -3.72 -12.63 -36.92
N ALA A 47 -2.72 -12.81 -36.07
CA ALA A 47 -2.75 -13.88 -35.08
C ALA A 47 -4.07 -13.73 -34.32
N THR A 48 -5.00 -14.65 -34.57
CA THR A 48 -6.21 -14.78 -33.75
C THR A 48 -5.70 -15.02 -32.34
N GLY A 49 -5.84 -14.02 -31.46
CA GLY A 49 -5.27 -14.06 -30.12
C GLY A 49 -5.55 -15.42 -29.51
N ASN A 50 -4.50 -16.23 -29.41
CA ASN A 50 -4.64 -17.66 -29.22
C ASN A 50 -5.25 -17.86 -27.82
N GLU A 51 -6.05 -18.91 -27.62
CA GLU A 51 -6.68 -19.19 -26.32
C GLU A 51 -5.64 -19.22 -25.18
N ALA A 52 -4.40 -19.61 -25.50
CA ALA A 52 -3.24 -19.52 -24.61
C ALA A 52 -2.91 -18.09 -24.13
N GLU A 53 -2.93 -17.09 -25.00
CA GLU A 53 -2.66 -15.68 -24.65
C GLU A 53 -3.78 -15.10 -23.78
N GLN A 54 -5.03 -15.49 -24.05
CA GLN A 54 -6.17 -15.07 -23.22
C GLN A 54 -6.11 -15.72 -21.83
N SER A 55 -5.67 -16.98 -21.75
CA SER A 55 -5.43 -17.67 -20.48
C SER A 55 -4.31 -17.00 -19.68
N GLU A 56 -3.19 -16.66 -20.32
CA GLU A 56 -2.08 -15.98 -19.67
C GLU A 56 -2.49 -14.60 -19.13
N LEU A 57 -3.25 -13.82 -19.91
CA LEU A 57 -3.79 -12.54 -19.46
C LEU A 57 -4.75 -12.69 -18.27
N ALA A 58 -5.55 -13.76 -18.22
CA ALA A 58 -6.42 -14.04 -17.09
C ALA A 58 -5.60 -14.39 -15.83
N GLU A 59 -4.55 -15.20 -15.96
CA GLU A 59 -3.64 -15.53 -14.86
C GLU A 59 -2.91 -14.30 -14.33
N GLN A 60 -2.39 -13.44 -15.21
CA GLN A 60 -1.73 -12.19 -14.82
C GLN A 60 -2.68 -11.25 -14.06
N ARG A 61 -3.95 -11.15 -14.50
CA ARG A 61 -4.97 -10.37 -13.78
C ARG A 61 -5.26 -10.94 -12.40
N ALA A 62 -5.40 -12.26 -12.28
CA ALA A 62 -5.59 -12.91 -10.99
C ALA A 62 -4.39 -12.70 -10.05
N ALA A 63 -3.16 -12.75 -10.59
CA ALA A 63 -1.95 -12.47 -9.83
C ALA A 63 -1.88 -11.01 -9.36
N LEU A 64 -2.26 -10.05 -10.21
CA LEU A 64 -2.32 -8.62 -9.85
C LEU A 64 -3.37 -8.36 -8.77
N GLU A 65 -4.54 -8.96 -8.86
CA GLU A 65 -5.60 -8.83 -7.86
C GLU A 65 -5.13 -9.39 -6.50
N SER A 66 -4.51 -10.57 -6.50
CA SER A 66 -3.93 -11.16 -5.29
C SER A 66 -2.83 -10.28 -4.67
N ALA A 67 -1.96 -9.71 -5.51
CA ALA A 67 -0.93 -8.78 -5.05
C ALA A 67 -1.53 -7.49 -4.47
N ALA A 68 -2.59 -6.95 -5.07
CA ALA A 68 -3.30 -5.77 -4.57
C ALA A 68 -3.90 -6.03 -3.19
N GLN A 69 -4.59 -7.15 -3.01
CA GLN A 69 -5.17 -7.56 -1.72
C GLN A 69 -4.09 -7.76 -0.64
N PHE A 70 -2.96 -8.36 -1.02
CA PHE A 70 -1.83 -8.51 -0.09
C PHE A 70 -1.25 -7.16 0.35
N LEU A 71 -1.10 -6.21 -0.59
CA LEU A 71 -0.60 -4.87 -0.30
C LEU A 71 -1.58 -4.07 0.57
N GLU A 72 -2.89 -4.21 0.35
CA GLU A 72 -3.92 -3.60 1.19
C GLU A 72 -3.84 -4.13 2.62
N GLY A 73 -3.78 -5.45 2.81
CA GLY A 73 -3.61 -6.04 4.14
C GLY A 73 -2.31 -5.60 4.84
N ARG A 74 -1.21 -5.41 4.09
CA ARG A 74 0.04 -4.84 4.61
C ARG A 74 -0.12 -3.37 5.01
N ALA A 75 -0.86 -2.58 4.24
CA ALA A 75 -1.10 -1.18 4.56
C ALA A 75 -1.91 -1.03 5.85
N GLU A 76 -2.94 -1.87 6.05
CA GLU A 76 -3.71 -1.92 7.30
C GLU A 76 -2.84 -2.30 8.49
N GLN A 77 -1.97 -3.31 8.36
CA GLN A 77 -1.03 -3.70 9.41
C GLN A 77 -0.06 -2.57 9.77
N LEU A 78 0.45 -1.84 8.76
CA LEU A 78 1.33 -0.70 9.00
C LEU A 78 0.60 0.43 9.74
N GLN A 79 -0.65 0.72 9.37
CA GLN A 79 -1.45 1.73 10.06
C GLN A 79 -1.67 1.34 11.53
N GLN A 80 -2.04 0.09 11.80
CA GLN A 80 -2.21 -0.40 13.18
C GLN A 80 -0.93 -0.27 14.01
N LEU A 81 0.24 -0.58 13.42
CA LEU A 81 1.52 -0.44 14.10
C LEU A 81 1.88 1.03 14.37
N GLN A 82 1.57 1.94 13.44
CA GLN A 82 1.76 3.38 13.63
C GLN A 82 0.89 3.90 14.77
N ASP A 83 -0.38 3.51 14.82
CA ASP A 83 -1.29 3.91 15.89
C ASP A 83 -0.82 3.39 17.26
N GLN A 84 -0.37 2.14 17.33
CA GLN A 84 0.19 1.56 18.56
C GLN A 84 1.47 2.29 19.00
N LEU A 85 2.32 2.70 18.05
CA LEU A 85 3.54 3.43 18.35
C LEU A 85 3.21 4.82 18.90
N ALA A 86 2.25 5.53 18.30
CA ALA A 86 1.78 6.83 18.79
C ALA A 86 1.20 6.73 20.21
N GLN A 87 0.37 5.72 20.46
CA GLN A 87 -0.19 5.47 21.81
C GLN A 87 0.90 5.19 22.84
N ARG A 88 1.92 4.38 22.48
CA ARG A 88 3.05 4.09 23.38
C ARG A 88 3.89 5.33 23.66
N GLN A 89 4.12 6.18 22.66
CA GLN A 89 4.84 7.43 22.85
C GLN A 89 4.10 8.36 23.81
N GLN A 90 2.78 8.49 23.65
CA GLN A 90 1.97 9.27 24.59
C GLN A 90 2.04 8.70 26.02
N ALA A 91 1.89 7.39 26.18
CA ALA A 91 1.95 6.75 27.49
C ALA A 91 3.33 6.90 28.17
N ILE A 92 4.42 6.95 27.39
CA ILE A 92 5.76 7.22 27.91
C ILE A 92 5.84 8.67 28.40
N ALA A 93 5.41 9.65 27.59
CA ALA A 93 5.42 11.06 27.97
C ALA A 93 4.59 11.32 29.25
N GLU A 94 3.42 10.69 29.38
CA GLU A 94 2.60 10.78 30.59
C GLU A 94 3.30 10.18 31.82
N ARG A 95 4.01 9.06 31.65
CA ARG A 95 4.78 8.44 32.73
C ARG A 95 5.99 9.26 33.15
N GLU A 96 6.67 9.88 32.20
CA GLU A 96 7.79 10.80 32.47
C GLU A 96 7.30 11.99 33.29
N GLN A 97 6.21 12.63 32.87
CA GLN A 97 5.60 13.73 33.63
C GLN A 97 5.17 13.29 35.04
N ALA A 98 4.60 12.10 35.18
CA ALA A 98 4.22 11.56 36.49
C ALA A 98 5.45 11.23 37.37
N ALA A 99 6.58 10.84 36.77
CA ALA A 99 7.83 10.66 37.49
C ALA A 99 8.38 11.99 38.00
N ASP A 100 8.44 13.01 37.14
CA ASP A 100 8.88 14.35 37.51
C ASP A 100 8.05 14.95 38.67
N GLN A 101 6.72 14.73 38.64
CA GLN A 101 5.84 15.15 39.73
C GLN A 101 6.16 14.43 41.04
N ARG A 102 6.37 13.10 41.00
CA ARG A 102 6.74 12.33 42.19
C ARG A 102 8.09 12.76 42.75
N ASP A 103 9.06 13.05 41.90
CA ASP A 103 10.39 13.51 42.35
C ASP A 103 10.28 14.88 43.02
N ALA A 104 9.48 15.80 42.47
CA ALA A 104 9.21 17.08 43.10
C ALA A 104 8.47 16.95 44.44
N GLU A 105 7.53 16.01 44.56
CA GLU A 105 6.86 15.70 45.84
C GLU A 105 7.81 15.10 46.88
N LEU A 106 8.69 14.18 46.46
CA LEU A 106 9.69 13.58 47.33
C LEU A 106 10.66 14.63 47.86
N ALA A 107 11.18 15.51 47.01
CA ALA A 107 12.04 16.61 47.42
C ALA A 107 11.37 17.52 48.47
N LYS A 108 10.08 17.82 48.31
CA LYS A 108 9.31 18.58 49.31
C LYS A 108 9.16 17.82 50.63
N ARG A 109 8.91 16.51 50.58
CA ARG A 109 8.79 15.68 51.79
C ARG A 109 10.11 15.56 52.52
N GLU A 110 11.22 15.40 51.81
CA GLU A 110 12.57 15.38 52.37
C GLU A 110 12.87 16.70 53.09
N ALA A 111 12.62 17.85 52.46
CA ALA A 111 12.79 19.15 53.09
C ALA A 111 11.94 19.28 54.37
N ALA A 112 10.67 18.86 54.34
CA ALA A 112 9.80 18.90 55.51
C ALA A 112 10.24 17.97 56.65
N VAL A 113 10.87 16.84 56.33
CA VAL A 113 11.46 15.94 57.34
C VAL A 113 12.67 16.61 57.99
N ILE A 114 13.57 17.18 57.19
CA ILE A 114 14.74 17.91 57.69
C ILE A 114 14.31 19.05 58.63
N GLU A 115 13.29 19.83 58.26
CA GLU A 115 12.76 20.91 59.11
C GLU A 115 12.21 20.38 60.44
N ARG A 116 11.49 19.25 60.42
CA ARG A 116 10.95 18.63 61.64
C ARG A 116 12.06 18.10 62.54
N GLU A 117 13.09 17.50 61.97
CA GLU A 117 14.26 17.02 62.71
C GLU A 117 14.97 18.19 63.40
N GLN A 118 15.26 19.28 62.68
CA GLN A 118 15.85 20.49 63.25
C GLN A 118 14.98 21.11 64.35
N ALA A 119 13.66 21.17 64.15
CA ALA A 119 12.74 21.70 65.15
C ALA A 119 12.71 20.83 66.42
N ALA A 120 12.73 19.51 66.26
CA ALA A 120 12.77 18.55 67.37
C ALA A 120 14.09 18.66 68.16
N GLU A 121 15.23 18.75 67.47
CA GLU A 121 16.54 18.96 68.09
C GLU A 121 16.60 20.26 68.90
N LYS A 122 16.09 21.36 68.32
CA LYS A 122 16.02 22.66 69.01
C LYS A 122 15.13 22.58 70.24
N ALA A 123 13.93 21.99 70.12
CA ALA A 123 13.01 21.81 71.24
C ALA A 123 13.63 20.97 72.37
N ALA A 124 14.36 19.90 72.03
CA ALA A 124 15.08 19.09 73.00
C ALA A 124 16.21 19.88 73.70
N ALA A 125 16.97 20.68 72.96
CA ALA A 125 18.03 21.53 73.51
C ALA A 125 17.47 22.61 74.46
N ASP A 126 16.36 23.25 74.09
CA ASP A 126 15.72 24.29 74.90
C ASP A 126 15.11 23.69 76.18
N ALA A 127 14.47 22.52 76.10
CA ALA A 127 13.97 21.79 77.26
C ALA A 127 15.11 21.40 78.23
N ALA A 128 16.25 20.95 77.70
CA ALA A 128 17.42 20.60 78.50
C ALA A 128 18.04 21.82 79.22
N LYS A 129 18.03 23.01 78.59
CA LYS A 129 18.47 24.26 79.23
C LYS A 129 17.52 24.68 80.34
N ALA A 130 16.21 24.66 80.09
CA ALA A 130 15.19 25.01 81.07
C ALA A 130 15.29 24.15 82.35
N ALA A 131 15.48 22.83 82.19
CA ALA A 131 15.63 21.90 83.30
C ALA A 131 16.90 22.14 84.15
N LYS A 132 17.96 22.71 83.57
CA LYS A 132 19.18 23.09 84.30
C LYS A 132 19.02 24.41 85.06
N SER A 133 18.23 25.35 84.56
CA SER A 133 17.99 26.64 85.21
C SER A 133 16.98 26.58 86.37
N SER A 134 16.18 25.53 86.46
CA SER A 134 15.16 25.36 87.51
C SER A 134 15.64 24.53 88.73
N LYS A 135 16.95 24.29 88.83
CA LYS A 135 17.59 23.42 89.83
C LYS A 135 18.64 24.21 90.60
#